data_AF-A0A9E4HKR3-F1
#
_entry.id   AF-A0A9E4HKR3-F1
#
_cell.length_a   1.000
_cell.length_b   1.000
_cell.length_c   1.000
_cell.angle_alpha   90.00
_cell.angle_beta   90.00
_cell.angle_gamma   90.00
#
_symmetry.space_group_name_H-M   'P 1'
#
loop_
_entity.id
_entity.type
_entity.pdbx_description
1 polymer ?
#
loop_
_entity_poly.entity_id
_entity_poly.type
_entity_poly.pdbx_seq_one_letter_code
_entity_poly.pdbx_strand_id
1 'polypeptide(L)'
;MSTAAATFVDDYLADHGDDDADLSSHDSFTSGVPHATFSRLRRDDPVHWTPEAGGSGFWSITRYHDALAVSRDVETFTSSQGIRLEEMDDDELEARRTMMELDPPEHTRLRRLVNRGFTRRTVESYED
;
A
#
# COMPACT_ATOMS: atom_id res chain seq x y z
N MET A 1 -27.08 17.24 21.53
CA MET A 1 -25.82 17.71 20.90
C MET A 1 -25.19 16.52 20.20
N SER A 2 -25.62 16.24 18.96
CA SER A 2 -25.38 14.98 18.26
C SER A 2 -24.57 15.23 16.98
N THR A 3 -23.53 14.42 16.83
CA THR A 3 -22.97 13.91 15.55
C THR A 3 -22.35 14.91 14.59
N ALA A 4 -21.05 15.16 14.75
CA ALA A 4 -20.17 15.72 13.70
C ALA A 4 -19.17 14.68 13.14
N ALA A 5 -19.26 13.41 13.53
CA ALA A 5 -18.28 12.38 13.13
C ALA A 5 -18.63 11.65 11.82
N ALA A 6 -19.89 11.71 11.36
CA ALA A 6 -20.34 10.96 10.17
C ALA A 6 -19.84 11.59 8.86
N THR A 7 -19.74 12.92 8.78
CA THR A 7 -19.47 13.63 7.53
C THR A 7 -18.05 13.42 6.98
N PHE A 8 -17.04 13.24 7.85
CA PHE A 8 -15.65 13.09 7.41
C PHE A 8 -15.35 11.73 6.76
N VAL A 9 -15.97 10.65 7.25
CA VAL A 9 -15.75 9.29 6.73
C VAL A 9 -16.57 9.05 5.46
N ASP A 10 -17.82 9.53 5.42
CA ASP A 10 -18.68 9.39 4.24
C ASP A 10 -18.09 10.10 3.01
N ASP A 11 -17.46 11.27 3.20
CA ASP A 11 -16.82 12.00 2.10
C ASP A 11 -15.55 11.29 1.58
N TYR A 12 -14.88 10.45 2.38
CA TYR A 12 -13.73 9.66 1.90
C TYR A 12 -14.15 8.39 1.12
N LEU A 13 -15.38 7.92 1.36
CA LEU A 13 -15.97 6.74 0.72
C LEU A 13 -16.86 7.09 -0.48
N ALA A 14 -17.19 8.36 -0.67
CA ALA A 14 -17.91 8.82 -1.85
C ALA A 14 -17.09 8.52 -3.12
N ASP A 15 -17.79 8.04 -4.14
CA ASP A 15 -17.20 7.75 -5.44
C ASP A 15 -16.98 9.07 -6.19
N HIS A 16 -15.76 9.58 -6.10
CA HIS A 16 -15.40 10.90 -6.63
C HIS A 16 -14.81 10.86 -8.03
N GLY A 17 -14.78 9.70 -8.68
CA GLY A 17 -13.85 9.46 -9.78
C GLY A 17 -14.43 8.84 -11.03
N ASP A 18 -13.78 9.20 -12.14
CA ASP A 18 -13.73 8.50 -13.43
C ASP A 18 -13.43 6.99 -13.22
N ASP A 19 -14.07 6.09 -13.97
CA ASP A 19 -13.77 4.67 -13.91
C ASP A 19 -12.45 4.30 -14.61
N ASP A 20 -11.84 5.24 -15.32
CA ASP A 20 -10.54 5.10 -15.97
C ASP A 20 -9.47 6.05 -15.39
N ALA A 21 -9.63 6.50 -14.14
CA ALA A 21 -8.61 7.30 -13.45
C ALA A 21 -7.23 6.61 -13.41
N ASP A 22 -6.16 7.37 -13.66
CA ASP A 22 -4.79 6.88 -13.60
C ASP A 22 -4.34 6.70 -12.14
N LEU A 23 -4.23 5.45 -11.69
CA LEU A 23 -3.85 5.10 -10.32
C LEU A 23 -2.38 5.41 -9.99
N SER A 24 -1.53 5.70 -10.98
CA SER A 24 -0.14 6.13 -10.77
C SER A 24 -0.01 7.64 -10.54
N SER A 25 -1.03 8.42 -10.92
CA SER A 25 -1.03 9.86 -10.76
C SER A 25 -1.60 10.29 -9.42
N HIS A 26 -0.84 11.11 -8.69
CA HIS A 26 -1.30 11.73 -7.44
C HIS A 26 -2.55 12.61 -7.66
N ASP A 27 -2.67 13.22 -8.84
CA ASP A 27 -3.78 14.12 -9.17
C ASP A 27 -5.13 13.39 -9.16
N SER A 28 -5.15 12.10 -9.51
CA SER A 28 -6.33 11.24 -9.49
C SER A 28 -6.95 11.07 -8.10
N PHE A 29 -6.20 11.38 -7.04
CA PHE A 29 -6.63 11.24 -5.65
C PHE A 29 -6.99 12.59 -4.99
N THR A 30 -6.82 13.71 -5.69
CA THR A 30 -7.03 15.06 -5.14
C THR A 30 -8.47 15.34 -4.75
N SER A 31 -9.42 14.71 -5.43
CA SER A 31 -10.86 14.81 -5.14
C SER A 31 -11.37 13.66 -4.27
N GLY A 32 -10.48 12.83 -3.73
CA GLY A 32 -10.81 11.61 -3.00
C GLY A 32 -10.40 10.34 -3.75
N VAL A 33 -10.71 9.17 -3.17
CA VAL A 33 -10.29 7.87 -3.75
C VAL A 33 -11.12 7.55 -5.00
N PRO A 34 -10.50 7.14 -6.13
CA PRO A 34 -11.22 6.77 -7.36
C PRO A 34 -11.86 5.38 -7.24
N HIS A 35 -12.95 5.28 -6.46
CA HIS A 35 -13.63 4.01 -6.16
C HIS A 35 -14.24 3.37 -7.41
N ALA A 36 -14.69 4.15 -8.40
CA ALA A 36 -15.14 3.66 -9.70
C ALA A 36 -14.06 2.85 -10.43
N THR A 37 -12.83 3.39 -10.56
CA THR A 37 -11.69 2.68 -11.17
C THR A 37 -11.40 1.38 -10.44
N PHE A 38 -11.26 1.44 -9.10
CA PHE A 38 -11.01 0.22 -8.33
C PHE A 38 -12.14 -0.81 -8.48
N SER A 39 -13.39 -0.37 -8.62
CA SER A 39 -14.54 -1.26 -8.81
C SER A 39 -14.55 -1.91 -10.18
N ARG A 40 -14.22 -1.16 -11.24
CA ARG A 40 -14.04 -1.69 -12.60
C ARG A 40 -12.89 -2.70 -12.64
N LEU A 41 -11.71 -2.34 -12.14
CA LEU A 41 -10.55 -3.24 -12.12
C LEU A 41 -10.85 -4.54 -11.37
N ARG A 42 -11.44 -4.47 -10.15
CA ARG A 42 -11.82 -5.69 -9.42
C ARG A 42 -12.76 -6.62 -10.19
N ARG A 43 -13.67 -6.05 -10.99
CA ARG A 43 -14.68 -6.79 -11.75
C ARG A 43 -14.09 -7.38 -13.03
N ASP A 44 -13.40 -6.55 -13.82
CA ASP A 44 -13.10 -6.83 -15.22
C ASP A 44 -11.61 -7.17 -15.45
N ASP A 45 -10.69 -6.58 -14.67
CA ASP A 45 -9.24 -6.75 -14.84
C ASP A 45 -8.50 -6.64 -13.49
N PRO A 46 -8.61 -7.67 -12.62
CA PRO A 46 -8.19 -7.56 -11.22
C PRO A 46 -6.68 -7.59 -11.00
N VAL A 47 -5.93 -8.03 -12.02
CA VAL A 47 -4.46 -8.06 -12.09
C VAL A 47 -4.10 -7.24 -13.33
N HIS A 48 -4.10 -5.92 -13.16
CA HIS A 48 -4.01 -4.97 -14.26
C HIS A 48 -2.57 -4.49 -14.48
N TRP A 49 -2.11 -4.46 -15.72
CA TRP A 49 -0.81 -3.88 -16.07
C TRP A 49 -0.94 -2.38 -16.32
N THR A 50 -0.21 -1.57 -15.55
CA THR A 50 -0.14 -0.12 -15.72
C THR A 50 1.23 0.26 -16.28
N PRO A 51 1.31 0.86 -17.49
CA PRO A 51 2.55 1.41 -17.99
C PRO A 51 2.93 2.66 -17.17
N GLU A 52 4.19 2.76 -16.75
CA GLU A 52 4.70 3.92 -16.03
C GLU A 52 5.46 4.85 -16.99
N ALA A 53 5.19 6.15 -16.91
CA ALA A 53 5.88 7.13 -17.71
C ALA A 53 7.36 7.27 -17.26
N GLY A 54 8.27 6.67 -18.01
CA GLY A 54 9.71 6.75 -17.73
C GLY A 54 10.25 5.65 -16.81
N GLY A 55 9.41 4.69 -16.44
CA GLY A 55 9.81 3.49 -15.68
C GLY A 55 9.38 2.20 -16.39
N SER A 56 9.52 1.08 -15.69
CA SER A 56 9.24 -0.26 -16.20
C SER A 56 7.75 -0.62 -16.19
N GLY A 57 6.92 0.14 -15.48
CA GLY A 57 5.51 -0.18 -15.26
C GLY A 57 5.30 -1.18 -14.13
N PHE A 58 4.04 -1.37 -13.73
CA PHE A 58 3.72 -2.21 -12.58
C PHE A 58 2.36 -2.92 -12.71
N TRP A 59 2.20 -3.99 -11.92
CA TRP A 59 0.94 -4.70 -11.80
C TRP A 59 0.12 -4.16 -10.61
N SER A 60 -1.12 -3.76 -10.87
CA SER A 60 -2.10 -3.41 -9.85
C SER A 60 -2.91 -4.65 -9.44
N ILE A 61 -2.77 -5.06 -8.17
CA ILE A 61 -3.52 -6.19 -7.60
C ILE A 61 -4.69 -5.64 -6.78
N THR A 62 -5.91 -5.74 -7.31
CA THR A 62 -7.06 -4.97 -6.77
C THR A 62 -8.04 -5.78 -5.93
N ARG A 63 -7.94 -7.12 -5.94
CA ARG A 63 -8.75 -8.00 -5.09
C ARG A 63 -8.04 -8.33 -3.79
N TYR A 64 -8.80 -8.34 -2.70
CA TYR A 64 -8.30 -8.62 -1.36
C TYR A 64 -7.52 -9.95 -1.26
N HIS A 65 -8.10 -11.04 -1.77
CA HIS A 65 -7.48 -12.36 -1.67
C HIS A 65 -6.17 -12.46 -2.46
N ASP A 66 -6.09 -11.79 -3.60
CA ASP A 66 -4.89 -11.78 -4.44
C ASP A 66 -3.79 -10.94 -3.79
N ALA A 67 -4.13 -9.75 -3.27
CA ALA A 67 -3.18 -8.92 -2.52
C ALA A 67 -2.67 -9.62 -1.26
N LEU A 68 -3.54 -10.34 -0.55
CA LEU A 68 -3.15 -11.13 0.62
C LEU A 68 -2.25 -12.32 0.24
N ALA A 69 -2.49 -12.95 -0.91
CA ALA A 69 -1.64 -14.03 -1.41
C ALA A 69 -0.23 -13.52 -1.74
N VAL A 70 -0.13 -12.44 -2.52
CA VAL A 70 1.15 -11.77 -2.85
C VAL A 70 1.89 -11.37 -1.58
N SER A 71 1.20 -10.72 -0.63
CA SER A 71 1.82 -10.26 0.62
C SER A 71 2.36 -11.40 1.51
N ARG A 72 1.88 -12.65 1.35
CA ARG A 72 2.33 -13.81 2.13
C ARG A 72 3.41 -14.62 1.43
N ASP A 73 3.49 -14.54 0.11
CA ASP A 73 4.48 -15.25 -0.69
C ASP A 73 5.79 -14.46 -0.79
N VAL A 74 6.52 -14.46 0.32
CA VAL A 74 7.83 -13.80 0.45
C VAL A 74 8.97 -14.54 -0.26
N GLU A 75 8.72 -15.73 -0.82
CA GLU A 75 9.70 -16.46 -1.63
C GLU A 75 9.66 -16.00 -3.07
N THR A 76 8.47 -15.64 -3.58
CA THR A 76 8.27 -15.12 -4.93
C THR A 76 8.36 -13.60 -5.00
N PHE A 77 7.82 -12.87 -4.01
CA PHE A 77 7.77 -11.41 -3.99
C PHE A 77 8.71 -10.83 -2.92
N THR A 78 9.66 -10.00 -3.35
CA THR A 78 10.68 -9.39 -2.52
C THR A 78 10.36 -7.93 -2.22
N SER A 79 10.61 -7.50 -0.98
CA SER A 79 10.61 -6.06 -0.62
C SER A 79 12.01 -5.44 -0.73
N SER A 80 13.05 -6.24 -0.96
CA SER A 80 14.45 -5.79 -0.95
C SER A 80 14.85 -4.96 -2.17
N GLN A 81 14.03 -4.98 -3.22
CA GLN A 81 14.22 -4.25 -4.48
C GLN A 81 13.36 -2.97 -4.55
N GLY A 82 12.76 -2.56 -3.43
CA GLY A 82 11.88 -1.40 -3.36
C GLY A 82 10.45 -1.77 -2.98
N ILE A 83 9.77 -0.83 -2.32
CA ILE A 83 8.38 -0.96 -1.84
C ILE A 83 7.50 0.22 -2.30
N ARG A 84 8.03 1.08 -3.16
CA ARG A 84 7.36 2.25 -3.72
C ARG A 84 7.23 2.08 -5.23
N LEU A 85 6.43 2.92 -5.88
CA LEU A 85 6.27 2.88 -7.33
C LEU A 85 7.49 3.45 -8.04
N GLU A 86 8.15 4.45 -7.45
CA GLU A 86 9.31 5.08 -8.05
C GLU A 86 10.49 4.12 -8.13
N GLU A 87 11.07 4.00 -9.32
CA GLU A 87 12.32 3.29 -9.52
C GLU A 87 13.48 4.01 -8.84
N MET A 88 14.32 3.24 -8.15
CA MET A 88 15.45 3.73 -7.37
C MET A 88 16.72 3.03 -7.84
N ASP A 89 17.83 3.74 -7.89
CA ASP A 89 19.12 3.08 -8.14
C ASP A 89 19.62 2.31 -6.90
N ASP A 90 20.66 1.49 -7.09
CA ASP A 90 21.20 0.63 -6.03
C ASP A 90 21.71 1.44 -4.82
N ASP A 91 22.32 2.60 -5.07
CA ASP A 91 22.85 3.47 -4.00
C ASP A 91 21.70 4.07 -3.19
N GLU A 92 20.62 4.47 -3.86
CA GLU A 92 19.40 4.97 -3.25
C GLU A 92 18.64 3.91 -2.44
N LEU A 93 18.58 2.67 -2.94
CA LEU A 93 17.99 1.54 -2.23
C LEU A 93 18.75 1.24 -0.95
N GLU A 94 20.09 1.20 -1.00
CA GLU A 94 20.91 0.94 0.19
C GLU A 94 20.81 2.10 1.19
N ALA A 95 20.85 3.35 0.72
CA ALA A 95 20.76 4.53 1.59
C ALA A 95 19.41 4.65 2.33
N ARG A 96 18.32 4.18 1.71
CA ARG A 96 16.97 4.24 2.29
C ARG A 96 16.53 2.93 2.93
N ARG A 97 17.44 1.95 3.06
CA ARG A 97 17.10 0.62 3.56
C ARG A 97 16.67 0.64 5.02
N THR A 98 15.42 0.32 5.26
CA THR A 98 14.87 0.10 6.60
C THR A 98 14.44 -1.35 6.78
N MET A 99 13.80 -1.65 7.91
CA MET A 99 13.21 -2.98 8.13
C MET A 99 12.12 -3.33 7.10
N MET A 100 11.51 -2.35 6.43
CA MET A 100 10.46 -2.58 5.42
C MET A 100 11.04 -3.14 4.11
N GLU A 101 12.27 -2.77 3.76
CA GLU A 101 13.00 -3.16 2.54
C GLU A 101 13.89 -4.40 2.76
N LEU A 102 13.47 -5.30 3.66
CA LEU A 102 14.17 -6.54 3.97
C LEU A 102 13.23 -7.75 3.82
N ASP A 103 13.80 -8.85 3.36
CA ASP A 103 13.13 -10.15 3.34
C ASP A 103 13.56 -11.02 4.53
N PRO A 104 12.90 -12.15 4.80
CA PRO A 104 13.43 -13.17 5.69
C PRO A 104 14.81 -13.69 5.23
N PRO A 105 15.72 -14.05 6.15
CA PRO A 105 15.55 -14.08 7.60
C PRO A 105 15.76 -12.74 8.33
N GLU A 106 16.40 -11.74 7.70
CA GLU A 106 16.76 -10.45 8.31
C GLU A 106 15.53 -9.70 8.85
N HIS A 107 14.51 -9.52 8.02
CA HIS A 107 13.25 -8.87 8.42
C HIS A 107 12.61 -9.61 9.60
N THR A 108 12.59 -10.95 9.56
CA THR A 108 12.01 -11.77 10.64
C THR A 108 12.75 -11.55 11.96
N ARG A 109 14.08 -11.44 11.92
CA ARG A 109 14.92 -11.17 13.10
C ARG A 109 14.63 -9.79 13.68
N LEU A 110 14.62 -8.74 12.85
CA LEU A 110 14.37 -7.37 13.30
C LEU A 110 12.94 -7.18 13.82
N ARG A 111 11.94 -7.71 13.11
CA ARG A 111 10.53 -7.61 13.52
C ARG A 111 10.27 -8.27 14.87
N ARG A 112 10.93 -9.39 15.18
CA ARG A 112 10.83 -10.03 16.51
C ARG A 112 11.38 -9.15 17.64
N LEU A 113 12.39 -8.33 17.38
CA LEU A 113 12.93 -7.39 18.36
C LEU A 113 11.98 -6.22 18.57
N VAL A 114 11.52 -5.61 17.47
CA VAL A 114 10.66 -4.42 17.47
C VAL A 114 9.28 -4.71 18.06
N ASN A 115 8.67 -5.88 17.76
CA ASN A 115 7.32 -6.24 18.20
C ASN A 115 7.11 -6.16 19.73
N ARG A 116 8.16 -6.24 20.53
CA ARG A 116 8.08 -6.12 22.00
C ARG A 116 7.60 -4.73 22.45
N GLY A 117 7.90 -3.69 21.67
CA GLY A 117 7.43 -2.32 21.92
C GLY A 117 5.97 -2.09 21.53
N PHE A 118 5.38 -3.01 20.75
CA PHE A 118 4.02 -2.89 20.20
C PHE A 118 3.07 -3.94 20.76
N THR A 119 3.38 -4.53 21.92
CA THR A 119 2.42 -5.38 22.61
C THR A 119 1.25 -4.53 23.12
N ARG A 120 0.06 -5.11 23.21
CA ARG A 120 -1.14 -4.43 23.73
C ARG A 120 -0.84 -3.67 25.03
N ARG A 121 -0.19 -4.34 25.99
CA ARG A 121 0.19 -3.75 27.28
C ARG A 121 1.14 -2.55 27.16
N THR A 122 2.09 -2.60 26.23
CA THR A 122 3.02 -1.48 26.00
C THR A 122 2.30 -0.29 25.37
N VAL A 123 1.42 -0.55 24.39
CA VAL A 123 0.65 0.51 23.73
C VAL A 123 -0.31 1.19 24.72
N GLU A 124 -1.00 0.42 25.58
CA GLU A 124 -1.88 0.96 26.63
C GLU A 124 -1.12 1.90 27.60
N SER A 125 0.20 1.71 27.79
CA SER A 125 1.00 2.61 28.63
C SER A 125 1.30 3.99 28.03
N TYR A 126 0.96 4.22 26.76
CA TYR A 126 1.14 5.51 26.08
C TYR A 126 -0.11 6.41 26.14
N GLU A 127 -1.21 5.93 26.74
CA GLU A 127 -2.47 6.68 26.84
C GLU A 127 -2.50 7.67 28.04
N ASP A 128 -1.54 7.55 28.97
CA ASP A 128 -1.34 8.43 30.14
C ASP A 128 -0.29 9.52 29.89
#